data_AF-A0A075IE80-F1
#
_entry.id   AF-A0A075IE80-F1
#
_cell.length_a   1.000
_cell.length_b   1.000
_cell.length_c   1.000
_cell.angle_alpha   90.00
_cell.angle_beta   90.00
_cell.angle_gamma   90.00
#
_symmetry.space_group_name_H-M   'P 1'
#
loop_
_entity.id
_entity.type
_entity.pdbx_description
1 polymer ?
#
loop_
_entity_poly.entity_id
_entity_poly.type
_entity_poly.pdbx_seq_one_letter_code
_entity_poly.pdbx_strand_id
1 'polypeptide(L)'
;MSEPNYAGNIIINLASLPDFLRKPILKKRMTEFFSMSEPDKSEIINNALDAGPTIPFPNFSKLFKTWLEVLCTISEENRHDMFSNYIKHIVNSPQKIISFNLDGILEIFLSLEQTNQEIISASVQNVVKDLDDDSKRKLLLVFPESAKRFIGF
;
A
#
# COMPACT_ATOMS: atom_id res chain seq x y z
N MET A 1 -12.37 -23.16 -14.14
CA MET A 1 -11.18 -23.40 -13.29
C MET A 1 -10.61 -22.04 -12.99
N SER A 2 -10.53 -21.65 -11.72
CA SER A 2 -9.92 -20.37 -11.32
C SER A 2 -8.41 -20.41 -11.60
N GLU A 3 -7.87 -19.39 -12.26
CA GLU A 3 -6.44 -19.26 -12.49
C GLU A 3 -5.66 -19.33 -11.16
N PRO A 4 -4.45 -19.91 -11.13
CA PRO A 4 -3.65 -19.95 -9.92
C PRO A 4 -3.32 -18.52 -9.47
N ASN A 5 -3.57 -18.22 -8.20
CA ASN A 5 -3.24 -16.91 -7.62
C ASN A 5 -1.72 -16.82 -7.36
N TYR A 6 -0.94 -16.63 -8.44
CA TYR A 6 0.52 -16.55 -8.40
C TYR A 6 1.01 -15.39 -7.51
N ALA A 7 0.33 -14.23 -7.56
CA ALA A 7 0.64 -13.09 -6.72
C ALA A 7 0.45 -13.40 -5.23
N GLY A 8 -0.66 -14.04 -4.87
CA GLY A 8 -0.94 -14.50 -3.51
C GLY A 8 0.09 -15.50 -2.99
N ASN A 9 0.50 -16.47 -3.81
CA ASN A 9 1.54 -17.44 -3.44
C ASN A 9 2.91 -16.78 -3.22
N ILE A 10 3.29 -15.81 -4.06
CA ILE A 10 4.52 -15.02 -3.87
C ILE A 10 4.45 -14.23 -2.56
N ILE A 11 3.31 -13.58 -2.28
CA ILE A 11 3.11 -12.79 -1.06
C ILE A 11 3.20 -13.67 0.19
N ILE A 12 2.58 -14.86 0.19
CA ILE A 12 2.65 -15.81 1.30
C ILE A 12 4.12 -16.24 1.54
N ASN A 13 4.84 -16.57 0.47
CA ASN A 13 6.25 -16.94 0.56
C ASN A 13 7.11 -15.78 1.09
N LEU A 14 6.87 -14.54 0.66
CA LEU A 14 7.59 -13.38 1.18
C LEU A 14 7.28 -13.13 2.65
N ALA A 15 6.02 -13.28 3.09
CA ALA A 15 5.61 -13.08 4.48
C ALA A 15 6.23 -14.11 5.44
N SER A 16 6.47 -15.34 4.98
CA SER A 16 7.09 -16.40 5.79
C SER A 16 8.59 -16.21 6.00
N LEU A 17 9.26 -15.43 5.15
CA LEU A 17 10.69 -15.15 5.29
C LEU A 17 11.01 -14.37 6.58
N PRO A 18 12.18 -14.61 7.21
CA PRO A 18 12.73 -13.75 8.24
C PRO A 18 12.95 -12.31 7.75
N ASP A 19 12.89 -11.36 8.68
CA ASP A 19 12.93 -9.93 8.35
C ASP A 19 14.21 -9.50 7.64
N PHE A 20 15.36 -10.07 8.03
CA PHE A 20 16.65 -9.77 7.41
C PHE A 20 16.73 -10.20 5.93
N LEU A 21 15.90 -11.14 5.48
CA LEU A 21 15.75 -11.50 4.07
C LEU A 21 14.61 -10.70 3.41
N ARG A 22 13.49 -10.53 4.11
CA ARG A 22 12.29 -9.88 3.56
C ARG A 22 12.54 -8.41 3.23
N LYS A 23 13.20 -7.65 4.12
CA LYS A 23 13.49 -6.23 3.93
C LYS A 23 14.31 -5.93 2.65
N PRO A 24 15.49 -6.54 2.42
CA PRO A 24 16.27 -6.25 1.20
C PRO A 24 15.56 -6.71 -0.07
N ILE A 25 14.80 -7.81 -0.04
CA ILE A 25 14.02 -8.27 -1.19
C ILE A 25 12.93 -7.24 -1.55
N LEU A 26 12.15 -6.79 -0.56
CA LEU A 26 11.12 -5.77 -0.78
C LEU A 26 11.71 -4.45 -1.27
N LYS A 27 12.84 -4.02 -0.70
CA LYS A 27 13.52 -2.80 -1.13
C LYS A 27 13.93 -2.89 -2.60
N LYS A 28 14.54 -4.01 -3.00
CA LYS A 28 14.93 -4.24 -4.41
C LYS A 28 13.70 -4.17 -5.33
N ARG A 29 12.60 -4.85 -4.98
CA ARG A 29 11.37 -4.84 -5.78
C ARG A 29 10.73 -3.45 -5.89
N MET A 30 10.75 -2.65 -4.83
CA MET A 30 10.29 -1.26 -4.88
C MET A 30 11.17 -0.41 -5.81
N THR A 31 12.50 -0.56 -5.72
CA THR A 31 13.42 0.16 -6.61
C THR A 31 13.23 -0.22 -8.08
N GLU A 32 12.97 -1.51 -8.36
CA GLU A 32 12.60 -1.97 -9.69
C GLU A 32 11.29 -1.32 -10.16
N PHE A 33 10.26 -1.27 -9.32
CA PHE A 33 8.96 -0.64 -9.62
C PHE A 33 9.11 0.83 -10.06
N PHE A 34 9.95 1.62 -9.39
CA PHE A 34 10.14 3.03 -9.75
C PHE A 34 10.82 3.23 -11.12
N SER A 35 11.52 2.21 -11.63
CA SER A 35 12.15 2.24 -12.95
C SER A 35 11.24 1.73 -14.08
N MET A 36 10.01 1.30 -13.77
CA MET A 36 9.08 0.72 -14.75
C MET A 36 8.27 1.77 -15.49
N SER A 37 7.67 1.38 -16.61
CA SER A 37 6.72 2.22 -17.34
C SER A 37 5.40 2.36 -16.59
N GLU A 38 4.65 3.44 -16.83
CA GLU A 38 3.35 3.68 -16.19
C GLU A 38 2.33 2.54 -16.41
N PRO A 39 2.21 1.92 -17.62
CA PRO A 39 1.39 0.73 -17.80
C PRO A 39 1.79 -0.44 -16.90
N ASP A 40 3.10 -0.71 -16.77
CA ASP A 40 3.60 -1.82 -15.96
C ASP A 40 3.36 -1.56 -14.46
N LYS A 41 3.58 -0.32 -14.00
CA LYS A 41 3.26 0.09 -12.63
C LYS A 41 1.77 -0.12 -12.34
N SER A 42 0.90 0.35 -13.24
CA SER A 42 -0.56 0.19 -13.14
C SER A 42 -0.98 -1.29 -13.05
N GLU A 43 -0.37 -2.16 -13.84
CA GLU A 43 -0.62 -3.61 -13.78
C GLU A 43 -0.23 -4.20 -12.41
N ILE A 44 0.97 -3.87 -11.92
CA ILE A 44 1.47 -4.34 -10.62
C ILE A 44 0.55 -3.90 -9.49
N ILE A 45 0.13 -2.63 -9.48
CA ILE A 45 -0.75 -2.07 -8.45
C ILE A 45 -2.12 -2.75 -8.48
N ASN A 46 -2.70 -2.97 -9.67
CA ASN A 46 -3.96 -3.68 -9.80
C ASN A 46 -3.84 -5.12 -9.28
N ASN A 47 -2.79 -5.84 -9.66
CA ASN A 47 -2.55 -7.21 -9.19
C ASN A 47 -2.39 -7.26 -7.66
N ALA A 48 -1.72 -6.27 -7.07
CA ALA A 48 -1.56 -6.18 -5.62
C ALA A 48 -2.90 -5.90 -4.90
N LEU A 49 -3.72 -4.99 -5.44
CA LEU A 49 -5.05 -4.68 -4.91
C LEU A 49 -6.02 -5.87 -5.02
N ASP A 50 -5.92 -6.66 -6.09
CA ASP A 50 -6.79 -7.82 -6.31
C ASP A 50 -6.34 -9.03 -5.46
N ALA A 51 -5.02 -9.22 -5.27
CA ALA A 51 -4.49 -10.30 -4.44
C ALA A 51 -4.57 -10.01 -2.93
N GLY A 52 -4.41 -8.75 -2.52
CA GLY A 52 -4.36 -8.31 -1.11
C GLY A 52 -5.41 -8.95 -0.19
N PRO A 53 -6.71 -8.85 -0.50
CA PRO A 53 -7.80 -9.39 0.31
C PRO A 53 -7.83 -10.92 0.39
N THR A 54 -7.20 -11.60 -0.56
CA THR A 54 -7.19 -13.07 -0.66
C THR A 54 -6.15 -13.73 0.25
N ILE A 55 -5.23 -12.92 0.81
CA ILE A 55 -4.14 -13.40 1.65
C ILE A 55 -4.62 -13.49 3.10
N PRO A 56 -4.27 -14.58 3.83
CA PRO A 56 -4.55 -14.65 5.26
C PRO A 56 -4.03 -13.42 5.99
N PHE A 57 -4.90 -12.75 6.76
CA PHE A 57 -4.59 -11.46 7.37
C PHE A 57 -3.27 -11.42 8.17
N PRO A 58 -2.88 -12.45 8.95
CA PRO A 58 -1.58 -12.45 9.63
C PRO A 58 -0.37 -12.33 8.68
N ASN A 59 -0.43 -12.98 7.53
CA ASN A 59 0.63 -12.92 6.51
C ASN A 59 0.64 -11.56 5.82
N PHE A 60 -0.54 -11.06 5.45
CA PHE A 60 -0.69 -9.72 4.89
C PHE A 60 -0.15 -8.67 5.85
N SER A 61 -0.55 -8.73 7.13
CA SER A 61 -0.15 -7.80 8.18
C SER A 61 1.37 -7.71 8.32
N LYS A 62 2.03 -8.87 8.43
CA LYS A 62 3.49 -8.95 8.52
C LYS A 62 4.18 -8.38 7.30
N LEU A 63 3.70 -8.71 6.10
CA LEU A 63 4.28 -8.21 4.84
C LEU A 63 4.07 -6.70 4.70
N PHE A 64 2.85 -6.22 4.93
CA PHE A 64 2.46 -4.83 4.80
C PHE A 64 3.21 -3.94 5.79
N LYS A 65 3.36 -4.36 7.05
CA LYS A 65 4.21 -3.65 8.02
C LYS A 65 5.64 -3.48 7.50
N THR A 66 6.23 -4.55 6.99
CA THR A 66 7.59 -4.51 6.44
C THR A 66 7.68 -3.61 5.21
N TRP A 67 6.65 -3.62 4.38
CA TRP A 67 6.55 -2.76 3.20
C TRP A 67 6.52 -1.27 3.62
N LEU A 68 5.73 -0.90 4.62
CA LEU A 68 5.72 0.48 5.16
C LEU A 68 7.07 0.87 5.76
N GLU A 69 7.72 -0.02 6.53
CA GLU A 69 9.06 0.23 7.07
C GLU A 69 10.11 0.45 5.98
N VAL A 70 10.07 -0.36 4.91
CA VAL A 70 11.00 -0.22 3.79
C VAL A 70 10.75 1.09 3.04
N LEU A 71 9.49 1.47 2.81
CA LEU A 71 9.14 2.75 2.18
C LEU A 71 9.71 3.95 2.93
N CYS A 72 9.75 3.91 4.27
CA CYS A 72 10.36 4.97 5.07
C CYS A 72 11.85 5.19 4.75
N THR A 73 12.53 4.20 4.15
CA THR A 73 13.94 4.28 3.71
C THR A 73 14.11 4.69 2.23
N ILE A 74 13.02 4.90 1.52
CA ILE A 74 12.99 5.33 0.12
C ILE A 74 12.88 6.87 0.06
N SER A 75 13.32 7.50 -1.03
CA SER A 75 13.18 8.96 -1.22
C SER A 75 11.73 9.42 -1.19
N GLU A 76 11.49 10.68 -0.82
CA GLU A 76 10.14 11.25 -0.78
C GLU A 76 9.45 11.22 -2.14
N GLU A 77 10.16 11.56 -3.22
CA GLU A 77 9.67 11.49 -4.60
C GLU A 77 9.12 10.10 -4.95
N ASN A 78 9.90 9.05 -4.66
CA ASN A 78 9.49 7.68 -4.93
C ASN A 78 8.35 7.21 -4.00
N ARG A 79 8.31 7.68 -2.74
CA ARG A 79 7.13 7.43 -1.87
C ARG A 79 5.88 8.10 -2.43
N HIS A 80 6.00 9.33 -2.92
CA HIS A 80 4.91 10.04 -3.56
C HIS A 80 4.42 9.28 -4.79
N ASP A 81 5.32 8.84 -5.69
CA ASP A 81 4.98 8.01 -6.85
C ASP A 81 4.26 6.70 -6.45
N MET A 82 4.73 6.02 -5.41
CA MET A 82 4.08 4.81 -4.91
C MET A 82 2.65 5.06 -4.43
N PHE A 83 2.46 6.06 -3.56
CA PHE A 83 1.16 6.34 -2.97
C PHE A 83 0.18 6.94 -3.98
N SER A 84 0.64 7.80 -4.90
CA SER A 84 -0.20 8.38 -5.95
C SER A 84 -0.74 7.31 -6.88
N ASN A 85 0.08 6.32 -7.25
CA ASN A 85 -0.36 5.16 -8.02
C ASN A 85 -1.47 4.38 -7.28
N TYR A 86 -1.25 3.96 -6.02
CA TYR A 86 -2.30 3.27 -5.27
C TYR A 86 -3.59 4.10 -5.13
N ILE A 87 -3.49 5.37 -4.75
CA ILE A 87 -4.64 6.26 -4.54
C ILE A 87 -5.42 6.46 -5.85
N LYS A 88 -4.73 6.68 -6.97
CA LYS A 88 -5.37 6.81 -8.29
C LYS A 88 -6.19 5.57 -8.64
N HIS A 89 -5.64 4.37 -8.41
CA HIS A 89 -6.36 3.12 -8.65
C HIS A 89 -7.56 2.94 -7.69
N ILE A 90 -7.42 3.30 -6.42
CA ILE A 90 -8.52 3.22 -5.44
C ILE A 90 -9.63 4.21 -5.79
N VAL A 91 -9.31 5.45 -6.15
CA VAL A 91 -10.31 6.46 -6.56
C VAL A 91 -11.06 6.02 -7.83
N ASN A 92 -10.36 5.42 -8.79
CA ASN A 92 -10.95 4.93 -10.03
C ASN A 92 -11.75 3.63 -9.86
N SER A 93 -11.47 2.86 -8.81
CA SER A 93 -12.15 1.60 -8.52
C SER A 93 -12.30 1.39 -7.01
N PRO A 94 -13.17 2.18 -6.34
CA PRO A 94 -13.34 2.15 -4.88
C PRO A 94 -13.64 0.76 -4.32
N GLN A 95 -14.36 -0.06 -5.09
CA GLN A 95 -14.67 -1.46 -4.73
C GLN A 95 -13.45 -2.32 -4.42
N LYS A 96 -12.27 -1.99 -4.96
CA LYS A 96 -11.03 -2.75 -4.70
C LYS A 96 -10.60 -2.67 -3.24
N ILE A 97 -10.91 -1.56 -2.55
CA ILE A 97 -10.51 -1.36 -1.16
C ILE A 97 -11.56 -1.89 -0.16
N ILE A 98 -12.82 -2.04 -0.58
CA ILE A 98 -13.93 -2.52 0.28
C ILE A 98 -13.66 -3.93 0.81
N SER A 99 -13.00 -4.78 0.03
CA SER A 99 -12.66 -6.16 0.41
C SER A 99 -11.53 -6.23 1.44
N PHE A 100 -10.83 -5.14 1.74
CA PHE A 100 -9.76 -5.12 2.73
C PHE A 100 -10.30 -4.88 4.14
N ASN A 101 -9.64 -5.47 5.13
CA ASN A 101 -9.81 -5.10 6.53
C ASN A 101 -9.10 -3.76 6.80
N LEU A 102 -9.81 -2.64 6.60
CA LEU A 102 -9.23 -1.30 6.73
C LEU A 102 -8.87 -0.91 8.17
N ASP A 103 -9.65 -1.38 9.15
CA ASP A 103 -9.30 -1.18 10.56
C ASP A 103 -8.01 -1.93 10.90
N GLY A 104 -7.87 -3.17 10.42
CA GLY A 104 -6.63 -3.94 10.56
C GLY A 104 -5.43 -3.30 9.86
N ILE A 105 -5.63 -2.69 8.67
CA ILE A 105 -4.59 -1.90 7.98
C ILE A 105 -4.17 -0.70 8.83
N LEU A 106 -5.13 0.01 9.41
CA LEU A 106 -4.86 1.15 10.29
C LEU A 106 -4.10 0.71 11.53
N GLU A 107 -4.48 -0.40 12.17
CA GLU A 107 -3.75 -0.96 13.31
C GLU A 107 -2.29 -1.31 12.98
N ILE A 108 -2.04 -1.87 11.79
CA ILE A 108 -0.67 -2.15 11.33
C ILE A 108 0.14 -0.85 11.24
N PHE A 109 -0.43 0.18 10.63
CA PHE A 109 0.18 1.49 10.54
C PHE A 109 0.47 2.09 11.93
N LEU A 110 -0.50 2.04 12.84
CA LEU A 110 -0.34 2.54 14.22
C LEU A 110 0.68 1.74 15.04
N SER A 111 1.01 0.51 14.62
CA SER A 111 2.04 -0.33 15.25
C SER A 111 3.47 0.01 14.81
N LEU A 112 3.65 0.93 13.86
CA LEU A 112 4.96 1.41 13.42
C LEU A 112 5.56 2.35 14.47
N GLU A 113 6.88 2.53 14.44
CA GLU A 113 7.54 3.59 15.22
C GLU A 113 7.01 4.98 14.83
N GLN A 114 6.96 5.89 15.80
CA GLN A 114 6.39 7.23 15.63
C GLN A 114 6.97 7.97 14.42
N THR A 115 8.30 7.93 14.24
CA THR A 115 8.99 8.53 13.08
C THR A 115 8.49 7.96 11.75
N ASN A 116 8.25 6.64 11.68
CA ASN A 116 7.73 6.01 10.46
C ASN A 116 6.28 6.40 10.22
N GLN A 117 5.46 6.52 11.28
CA GLN A 117 4.09 7.01 11.15
C GLN A 117 4.04 8.42 10.56
N GLU A 118 4.93 9.30 11.02
CA GLU A 118 5.05 10.68 10.52
C GLU A 118 5.48 10.72 9.05
N ILE A 119 6.50 9.95 8.66
CA ILE A 119 6.97 9.87 7.27
C ILE A 119 5.85 9.38 6.33
N ILE A 120 5.16 8.32 6.71
CA ILE A 120 4.07 7.75 5.89
C ILE A 120 2.88 8.70 5.84
N SER A 121 2.47 9.29 6.98
CA SER A 121 1.37 10.25 7.02
C SER A 121 1.65 11.46 6.13
N ALA A 122 2.84 12.05 6.25
CA ALA A 122 3.24 13.18 5.42
C ALA A 122 3.22 12.82 3.92
N SER A 123 3.70 11.62 3.57
CA SER A 123 3.71 11.16 2.17
C SER A 123 2.29 11.01 1.61
N VAL A 124 1.38 10.37 2.36
CA VAL A 124 -0.02 10.19 1.95
C VAL A 124 -0.75 11.54 1.89
N GLN A 125 -0.56 12.41 2.90
CA GLN A 125 -1.15 13.75 2.93
C GLN A 125 -0.72 14.59 1.74
N ASN A 126 0.55 14.52 1.33
CA ASN A 126 1.03 15.24 0.17
C ASN A 126 0.32 14.76 -1.11
N VAL A 127 0.17 13.45 -1.31
CA VAL A 127 -0.61 12.91 -2.44
C VAL A 127 -2.08 13.36 -2.37
N VAL A 128 -2.71 13.29 -1.20
CA VAL A 128 -4.12 13.67 -1.02
C VAL A 128 -4.32 15.17 -1.30
N LYS A 129 -3.38 16.04 -0.92
CA LYS A 129 -3.46 17.49 -1.22
C LYS A 129 -3.54 17.76 -2.71
N ASP A 130 -2.78 16.99 -3.51
CA ASP A 130 -2.67 17.16 -4.96
C ASP A 130 -3.87 16.59 -5.74
N LEU A 131 -4.76 15.85 -5.08
CA LEU A 131 -6.00 15.37 -5.68
C LEU A 131 -7.00 16.51 -5.94
N ASP A 132 -7.79 16.37 -7.00
CA ASP A 132 -8.98 17.20 -7.23
C ASP A 132 -10.10 16.89 -6.21
N ASP A 133 -11.08 17.79 -6.13
CA ASP A 133 -12.16 17.69 -5.13
C ASP A 133 -13.04 16.44 -5.31
N ASP A 134 -13.26 15.95 -6.54
CA ASP A 134 -14.03 14.73 -6.79
C ASP A 134 -13.27 13.50 -6.31
N SER A 135 -11.98 13.42 -6.62
CA SER A 135 -11.08 12.37 -6.12
C SER A 135 -11.01 12.35 -4.59
N LYS A 136 -10.89 13.52 -3.94
CA LYS A 136 -10.90 13.65 -2.48
C LYS A 136 -12.21 13.13 -1.87
N ARG A 137 -13.36 13.49 -2.46
CA ARG A 137 -14.68 13.01 -2.01
C ARG A 137 -14.79 11.49 -2.13
N LYS A 138 -14.35 10.90 -3.23
CA LYS A 138 -14.34 9.44 -3.41
C LYS A 138 -13.48 8.74 -2.36
N LEU A 139 -12.32 9.29 -2.05
CA LEU A 139 -11.42 8.75 -1.03
C LEU A 139 -12.07 8.80 0.37
N LEU A 140 -12.74 9.90 0.71
CA LEU A 140 -13.45 10.07 1.97
C LEU A 140 -14.59 9.06 2.20
N LEU A 141 -15.19 8.55 1.12
CA LEU A 141 -16.27 7.56 1.19
C LEU A 141 -15.77 6.14 1.50
N VAL A 142 -14.50 5.85 1.25
CA VAL A 142 -13.96 4.48 1.42
C VAL A 142 -13.05 4.31 2.64
N PHE A 143 -12.41 5.38 3.13
CA PHE A 143 -11.54 5.28 4.31
C PHE A 143 -12.32 5.41 5.62
N PRO A 144 -11.99 4.61 6.66
CA PRO A 144 -12.58 4.75 7.99
C PRO A 144 -12.37 6.15 8.58
N GLU A 145 -13.34 6.64 9.35
CA GLU A 145 -13.23 7.93 10.06
C GLU A 145 -11.96 8.04 10.91
N SER A 146 -11.58 6.94 11.57
CA SER A 146 -10.38 6.83 12.40
C SER A 146 -9.07 7.07 11.63
N ALA A 147 -9.05 6.84 10.32
CA ALA A 147 -7.89 7.02 9.46
C ALA A 147 -7.76 8.44 8.90
N LYS A 148 -8.85 9.23 8.84
CA LYS A 148 -8.91 10.52 8.15
C LYS A 148 -7.83 11.52 8.60
N ARG A 149 -7.61 11.61 9.92
CA ARG A 149 -6.59 12.48 10.52
C ARG A 149 -5.16 12.19 10.03
N PHE A 150 -4.87 10.97 9.60
CA PHE A 150 -3.54 10.56 9.13
C PHE A 150 -3.36 10.82 7.64
N ILE A 151 -4.45 10.81 6.87
CA ILE A 151 -4.44 10.97 5.41
C ILE A 151 -4.73 12.40 4.95
N GLY A 152 -4.97 13.34 5.88
CA GLY A 152 -5.03 14.78 5.59
C GLY A 152 -6.43 15.37 5.51
N PHE A 153 -7.41 14.74 6.15
CA PHE A 153 -8.78 15.23 6.31
C PHE A 153 -9.13 15.48 7.78
#